data_AF-A0A1W9U947-F1
#
_entry.id   AF-A0A1W9U947-F1
#
_cell.length_a   1.000
_cell.length_b   1.000
_cell.length_c   1.000
_cell.angle_alpha   90.00
_cell.angle_beta   90.00
_cell.angle_gamma   90.00
#
_symmetry.space_group_name_H-M   'P 1'
#
loop_
_entity.id
_entity.type
_entity.pdbx_description
1 polymer ?
#
loop_
_entity_poly.entity_id
_entity_poly.type
_entity_poly.pdbx_seq_one_letter_code
_entity_poly.pdbx_strand_id
1 'polypeptide(L)'
;MNTVELLQYSLRNAFGILAQVTADLTQEQADWMPPGIANPIGGLYWHTIASADMAVHGWGTGEAPLFQREGWQEKVVVSATAEQRKDHPPEMRETRVDLDALHEYANVVREAAEDWLASLTPKDLERKIETPIGELALGQMVETFIIWHINAHCGEISALKGCQGAKGYPF
;
A
#
# COMPACT_ATOMS: atom_id res chain seq x y z
N MET A 1 11.54 -13.71 -19.71
CA MET A 1 11.26 -12.66 -18.73
C MET A 1 11.59 -11.31 -19.33
N ASN A 2 10.58 -10.63 -19.86
CA ASN A 2 10.62 -9.21 -20.21
C ASN A 2 10.32 -8.35 -18.96
N THR A 3 10.34 -7.02 -19.12
CA THR A 3 10.10 -6.07 -18.01
C THR A 3 8.72 -6.23 -17.37
N VAL A 4 7.67 -6.49 -18.16
CA VAL A 4 6.31 -6.72 -17.63
C VAL A 4 6.28 -7.99 -16.78
N GLU A 5 6.84 -9.08 -17.30
CA GLU A 5 6.89 -10.38 -16.59
C GLU A 5 7.66 -10.26 -15.26
N LEU A 6 8.76 -9.49 -15.23
CA LEU A 6 9.51 -9.22 -14.00
C LEU A 6 8.70 -8.36 -13.01
N LEU A 7 8.07 -7.28 -13.46
CA LEU A 7 7.26 -6.43 -12.59
C LEU A 7 6.06 -7.19 -12.04
N GLN A 8 5.40 -8.04 -12.83
CA GLN A 8 4.31 -8.90 -12.36
C GLN A 8 4.77 -9.87 -11.29
N TYR A 9 5.94 -10.50 -11.46
CA TYR A 9 6.53 -11.35 -10.44
C TYR A 9 6.79 -10.56 -9.15
N SER A 10 7.47 -9.42 -9.27
CA SER A 10 7.84 -8.58 -8.13
C SER A 10 6.64 -8.00 -7.39
N LEU A 11 5.58 -7.61 -8.11
CA LEU A 11 4.32 -7.13 -7.55
C LEU A 11 3.61 -8.21 -6.74
N ARG A 12 3.46 -9.41 -7.32
CA ARG A 12 2.90 -10.58 -6.60
C ARG A 12 3.71 -10.93 -5.37
N ASN A 13 5.03 -10.86 -5.47
CA ASN A 13 5.90 -11.11 -4.33
C ASN A 13 5.73 -10.06 -3.23
N ALA A 14 5.67 -8.78 -3.58
CA ALA A 14 5.49 -7.68 -2.62
C ALA A 14 4.14 -7.80 -1.87
N PHE A 15 3.03 -7.95 -2.60
CA PHE A 15 1.73 -8.17 -1.97
C PHE A 15 1.66 -9.50 -1.20
N GLY A 16 2.29 -10.56 -1.70
CA GLY A 16 2.34 -11.86 -1.03
C GLY A 16 3.12 -11.82 0.28
N ILE A 17 4.22 -11.06 0.35
CA ILE A 17 4.96 -10.83 1.60
C ILE A 17 4.16 -9.95 2.54
N LEU A 18 3.52 -8.88 2.03
CA LEU A 18 2.66 -8.02 2.83
C LEU A 18 1.53 -8.82 3.48
N ALA A 19 0.83 -9.65 2.71
CA ALA A 19 -0.22 -10.53 3.21
C ALA A 19 0.29 -11.49 4.29
N GLN A 20 1.51 -12.03 4.16
CA GLN A 20 2.10 -12.91 5.18
C GLN A 20 2.49 -12.17 6.45
N VAL A 21 3.06 -10.96 6.37
CA VAL A 21 3.47 -10.20 7.56
C VAL A 21 2.26 -9.67 8.34
N THR A 22 1.14 -9.42 7.66
CA THR A 22 -0.10 -8.92 8.28
C THR A 22 -1.11 -10.02 8.65
N ALA A 23 -0.94 -11.26 8.19
CA ALA A 23 -1.93 -12.34 8.33
C ALA A 23 -2.37 -12.63 9.79
N ASP A 24 -1.46 -12.50 10.75
CA ASP A 24 -1.68 -12.79 12.17
C ASP A 24 -1.75 -11.53 13.03
N LEU A 25 -1.87 -10.35 12.41
CA LEU A 25 -2.09 -9.11 13.16
C LEU A 25 -3.43 -9.18 13.89
N THR A 26 -3.40 -8.79 15.15
CA THR A 26 -4.61 -8.49 15.92
C THR A 26 -4.93 -7.00 15.84
N GLN A 27 -6.20 -6.64 16.08
CA GLN A 27 -6.60 -5.23 16.17
C GLN A 27 -5.78 -4.48 17.23
N GLU A 28 -5.49 -5.11 18.37
CA GLU A 28 -4.64 -4.52 19.42
C GLU A 28 -3.23 -4.20 18.90
N GLN A 29 -2.62 -5.08 18.12
CA GLN A 29 -1.31 -4.84 17.52
C GLN A 29 -1.33 -3.77 16.43
N ALA A 30 -2.43 -3.69 15.67
CA ALA A 30 -2.64 -2.67 14.65
C ALA A 30 -2.77 -1.27 15.28
N ASP A 31 -3.47 -1.17 16.40
CA ASP A 31 -3.75 0.08 17.11
C ASP A 31 -2.65 0.50 18.10
N TRP A 32 -1.76 -0.42 18.46
CA TRP A 32 -0.66 -0.16 19.39
C TRP A 32 0.17 1.04 18.92
N MET A 33 0.36 2.00 19.82
CA MET A 33 1.10 3.21 19.54
C MET A 33 2.59 3.02 19.90
N PRO A 34 3.50 3.05 18.91
CA PRO A 34 4.93 2.92 19.19
C PRO A 34 5.47 4.18 19.90
N PRO A 35 6.54 4.03 20.72
CA PRO A 35 7.19 5.18 21.34
C PRO A 35 7.83 6.11 20.30
N GLY A 36 8.06 7.37 20.68
CA GLY A 36 8.63 8.39 19.80
C GLY A 36 7.65 8.82 18.70
N ILE A 37 8.14 8.93 17.47
CA ILE A 37 7.38 9.43 16.31
C ILE A 37 7.02 8.34 15.29
N ALA A 38 7.28 7.06 15.59
CA ALA A 38 6.97 5.94 14.69
C ALA A 38 5.46 5.70 14.60
N ASN A 39 4.97 5.38 13.39
CA ASN A 39 3.54 5.21 13.12
C ASN A 39 3.02 3.84 13.63
N PRO A 40 1.74 3.74 14.04
CA PRO A 40 1.11 2.47 14.38
C PRO A 40 0.96 1.59 13.14
N ILE A 41 0.92 0.26 13.36
CA ILE A 41 0.88 -0.72 12.26
C ILE A 41 -0.35 -0.53 11.37
N GLY A 42 -1.53 -0.29 11.95
CA GLY A 42 -2.76 -0.10 11.19
C GLY A 42 -2.68 1.08 10.23
N GLY A 43 -2.13 2.21 10.69
CA GLY A 43 -1.91 3.40 9.87
C GLY A 43 -0.90 3.18 8.74
N LEU A 44 0.22 2.49 9.03
CA LEU A 44 1.20 2.10 8.02
C LEU A 44 0.61 1.17 6.96
N TYR A 45 -0.18 0.19 7.38
CA TYR A 45 -0.79 -0.78 6.48
C TYR A 45 -1.81 -0.11 5.56
N TRP A 46 -2.69 0.74 6.11
CA TRP A 46 -3.59 1.57 5.31
C TRP A 46 -2.82 2.42 4.30
N HIS A 47 -1.81 3.16 4.75
CA HIS A 47 -1.00 4.02 3.89
C HIS A 47 -0.33 3.24 2.76
N THR A 48 0.20 2.06 3.06
CA THR A 48 0.84 1.18 2.07
C THR A 48 -0.14 0.81 0.95
N ILE A 49 -1.34 0.34 1.31
CA ILE A 49 -2.35 -0.11 0.34
C ILE A 49 -2.97 1.07 -0.40
N ALA A 50 -3.34 2.15 0.30
CA ALA A 50 -3.92 3.34 -0.31
C ALA A 50 -2.94 4.04 -1.27
N SER A 51 -1.64 4.06 -0.97
CA SER A 51 -0.63 4.62 -1.87
C SER A 51 -0.46 3.78 -3.14
N ALA A 52 -0.49 2.46 -3.03
CA ALA A 52 -0.49 1.56 -4.19
C ALA A 52 -1.75 1.79 -5.06
N ASP A 53 -2.92 1.92 -4.45
CA ASP A 53 -4.17 2.25 -5.14
C ASP A 53 -4.09 3.59 -5.89
N MET A 54 -3.56 4.64 -5.25
CA MET A 54 -3.31 5.93 -5.91
C MET A 54 -2.34 5.82 -7.08
N ALA A 55 -1.27 5.04 -6.95
CA ALA A 55 -0.30 4.88 -8.01
C ALA A 55 -0.90 4.15 -9.23
N VAL A 56 -1.67 3.08 -8.99
CA VAL A 56 -2.35 2.31 -10.04
C VAL A 56 -3.41 3.16 -10.75
N HIS A 57 -4.34 3.75 -10.00
CA HIS A 57 -5.46 4.45 -10.61
C HIS A 57 -5.10 5.87 -11.01
N GLY A 58 -4.45 6.64 -10.16
CA GLY A 58 -4.10 8.03 -10.43
C GLY A 58 -3.06 8.17 -11.54
N TRP A 59 -1.90 7.51 -11.40
CA TRP A 59 -0.82 7.62 -12.40
C TRP A 59 -0.91 6.58 -13.51
N GLY A 60 -1.38 5.38 -13.21
CA GLY A 60 -1.52 4.31 -14.18
C GLY A 60 -2.67 4.56 -15.17
N THR A 61 -3.91 4.65 -14.67
CA THR A 61 -5.12 4.73 -15.49
C THR A 61 -5.71 6.14 -15.66
N GLY A 62 -5.32 7.09 -14.80
CA GLY A 62 -5.89 8.44 -14.77
C GLY A 62 -7.27 8.52 -14.07
N GLU A 63 -7.62 7.50 -13.29
CA GLU A 63 -8.89 7.40 -12.56
C GLU A 63 -8.72 7.77 -11.08
N ALA A 64 -9.82 8.05 -10.40
CA ALA A 64 -9.81 8.18 -8.95
C ALA A 64 -9.50 6.81 -8.30
N PRO A 65 -8.73 6.78 -7.20
CA PRO A 65 -8.40 5.54 -6.48
C PRO A 65 -9.65 4.87 -5.92
N LEU A 66 -9.60 3.54 -5.79
CA LEU A 66 -10.67 2.70 -5.25
C LEU A 66 -11.16 3.20 -3.89
N PHE A 67 -10.26 3.65 -3.01
CA PHE A 67 -10.70 4.15 -1.71
C PHE A 67 -11.62 5.36 -1.75
N GLN A 68 -11.54 6.18 -2.79
CA GLN A 68 -12.45 7.29 -3.01
C GLN A 68 -13.70 6.85 -3.77
N ARG A 69 -13.53 6.17 -4.91
CA ARG A 69 -14.66 5.89 -5.81
C ARG A 69 -15.57 4.76 -5.33
N GLU A 70 -15.05 3.83 -4.53
CA GLU A 70 -15.77 2.66 -3.98
C GLU A 70 -15.97 2.74 -2.46
N GLY A 71 -15.60 3.87 -1.86
CA GLY A 71 -15.81 4.17 -0.44
C GLY A 71 -15.04 3.25 0.51
N TRP A 72 -13.85 2.78 0.14
CA TRP A 72 -13.01 2.01 1.06
C TRP A 72 -12.45 2.87 2.18
N GLN A 73 -12.27 4.17 1.96
CA GLN A 73 -11.82 5.06 3.03
C GLN A 73 -12.80 5.07 4.20
N GLU A 74 -14.09 5.21 3.94
CA GLU A 74 -15.12 5.22 4.98
C GLU A 74 -15.32 3.84 5.62
N LYS A 75 -15.05 2.76 4.89
CA LYS A 75 -15.14 1.38 5.41
C LYS A 75 -13.95 1.04 6.31
N VAL A 76 -12.75 1.47 5.93
CA VAL A 76 -11.51 1.07 6.60
C VAL A 76 -11.12 2.05 7.70
N VAL A 77 -11.20 3.36 7.47
CA VAL A 77 -10.71 4.36 8.42
C VAL A 77 -11.79 4.68 9.46
N VAL A 78 -11.68 4.07 10.64
CA VAL A 78 -12.66 4.24 11.73
C VAL A 78 -12.48 5.54 12.51
N SER A 79 -11.25 6.08 12.54
CA SER A 79 -10.99 7.40 13.08
C SER A 79 -9.75 8.02 12.48
N ALA A 80 -9.82 9.31 12.17
CA ALA A 80 -8.68 10.13 11.82
C ALA A 80 -9.01 11.61 12.16
N THR A 81 -8.02 12.50 12.31
CA THR A 81 -8.25 13.87 12.80
C THR A 81 -9.06 14.73 11.83
N ALA A 82 -9.88 15.64 12.38
CA ALA A 82 -10.89 16.40 11.63
C ALA A 82 -10.34 17.49 10.67
N GLU A 83 -9.05 17.84 10.73
CA GLU A 83 -8.45 18.91 9.89
C GLU A 83 -7.97 18.42 8.51
N GLN A 84 -8.53 17.31 8.02
CA GLN A 84 -8.07 16.65 6.80
C GLN A 84 -8.42 17.41 5.52
N ARG A 85 -7.41 17.58 4.66
CA ARG A 85 -7.66 17.94 3.26
C ARG A 85 -8.18 16.72 2.51
N LYS A 86 -9.25 16.89 1.74
CA LYS A 86 -9.92 15.82 0.98
C LYS A 86 -9.04 15.15 -0.10
N ASP A 87 -7.87 15.71 -0.38
CA ASP A 87 -6.98 15.32 -1.47
C ASP A 87 -5.75 14.51 -1.02
N HIS A 88 -5.57 14.25 0.28
CA HIS A 88 -4.43 13.49 0.82
C HIS A 88 -4.88 12.38 1.77
N PRO A 89 -4.17 11.23 1.80
CA PRO A 89 -4.41 10.20 2.82
C PRO A 89 -4.26 10.78 4.24
N PRO A 90 -5.07 10.31 5.21
CA PRO A 90 -4.96 10.75 6.60
C PRO A 90 -3.56 10.48 7.18
N GLU A 91 -3.12 11.28 8.14
CA GLU A 91 -1.83 11.06 8.79
C GLU A 91 -1.78 9.66 9.41
N MET A 92 -0.75 8.89 9.02
CA MET A 92 -0.56 7.50 9.43
C MET A 92 -0.65 7.33 10.96
N ARG A 93 -0.07 8.27 11.71
CA ARG A 93 -0.02 8.21 13.17
C ARG A 93 -1.40 8.24 13.83
N GLU A 94 -2.28 9.06 13.27
CA GLU A 94 -3.59 9.36 13.83
C GLU A 94 -4.69 8.47 13.24
N THR A 95 -4.39 7.79 12.14
CA THR A 95 -5.28 6.85 11.49
C THR A 95 -5.49 5.61 12.37
N ARG A 96 -6.75 5.26 12.60
CA ARG A 96 -7.17 3.95 13.10
C ARG A 96 -8.00 3.27 12.05
N VAL A 97 -7.85 1.96 11.98
CA VAL A 97 -8.43 1.14 10.91
C VAL A 97 -9.26 0.02 11.49
N ASP A 98 -10.31 -0.36 10.77
CA ASP A 98 -10.89 -1.70 10.87
C ASP A 98 -9.95 -2.66 10.12
N LEU A 99 -9.31 -3.56 10.87
CA LEU A 99 -8.29 -4.44 10.31
C LEU A 99 -8.88 -5.45 9.30
N ASP A 100 -10.08 -5.98 9.54
CA ASP A 100 -10.72 -6.94 8.65
C ASP A 100 -11.09 -6.26 7.32
N ALA A 101 -11.68 -5.06 7.38
CA ALA A 101 -11.95 -4.26 6.19
C ALA A 101 -10.67 -3.89 5.42
N LEU A 102 -9.57 -3.62 6.12
CA LEU A 102 -8.28 -3.32 5.49
C LEU A 102 -7.70 -4.55 4.77
N HIS A 103 -7.86 -5.75 5.32
CA HIS A 103 -7.46 -6.99 4.63
C HIS A 103 -8.27 -7.21 3.34
N GLU A 104 -9.58 -6.98 3.39
CA GLU A 104 -10.42 -7.04 2.19
C GLU A 104 -9.97 -6.01 1.15
N TYR A 105 -9.77 -4.77 1.56
CA TYR A 105 -9.30 -3.69 0.70
C TYR A 105 -7.94 -4.01 0.07
N ALA A 106 -7.00 -4.55 0.84
CA ALA A 106 -5.68 -4.97 0.33
C ALA A 106 -5.79 -6.01 -0.78
N ASN A 107 -6.75 -6.95 -0.68
CA ASN A 107 -6.99 -7.94 -1.73
C ASN A 107 -7.56 -7.30 -3.00
N VAL A 108 -8.50 -6.37 -2.87
CA VAL A 108 -9.08 -5.66 -4.02
C VAL A 108 -8.02 -4.83 -4.75
N VAL A 109 -7.17 -4.10 -4.01
CA VAL A 109 -6.07 -3.32 -4.60
C VAL A 109 -5.03 -4.23 -5.27
N ARG A 110 -4.70 -5.37 -4.64
CA ARG A 110 -3.80 -6.36 -5.24
C ARG A 110 -4.33 -6.86 -6.58
N GLU A 111 -5.59 -7.26 -6.63
CA GLU A 111 -6.22 -7.76 -7.87
C GLU A 111 -6.25 -6.67 -8.95
N ALA A 112 -6.67 -5.46 -8.60
CA ALA A 112 -6.66 -4.33 -9.54
C ALA A 112 -5.26 -4.01 -10.08
N ALA A 113 -4.24 -4.05 -9.23
CA ALA A 113 -2.85 -3.81 -9.62
C ALA A 113 -2.30 -4.92 -10.53
N GLU A 114 -2.60 -6.19 -10.21
CA GLU A 114 -2.20 -7.34 -11.02
C GLU A 114 -2.87 -7.31 -12.41
N ASP A 115 -4.18 -7.05 -12.47
CA ASP A 115 -4.95 -6.96 -13.71
C ASP A 115 -4.49 -5.78 -14.57
N TRP A 116 -4.29 -4.61 -13.96
CA TRP A 116 -3.76 -3.43 -14.66
C TRP A 116 -2.38 -3.73 -15.26
N LEU A 117 -1.44 -4.27 -14.48
CA LEU A 117 -0.09 -4.55 -14.96
C LEU A 117 -0.08 -5.65 -16.03
N ALA A 118 -1.01 -6.63 -15.96
CA ALA A 118 -1.19 -7.64 -16.99
C ALA A 118 -1.74 -7.11 -18.31
N SER A 119 -2.41 -5.95 -18.30
CA SER A 119 -2.88 -5.30 -19.53
C SER A 119 -1.78 -4.54 -20.29
N LEU A 120 -0.63 -4.27 -19.65
CA LEU A 120 0.43 -3.45 -20.21
C LEU A 120 1.39 -4.23 -21.11
N THR A 121 1.91 -3.54 -22.12
CA THR A 121 3.04 -4.00 -22.94
C THR A 121 4.37 -3.41 -22.42
N PRO A 122 5.54 -3.97 -22.81
CA PRO A 122 6.82 -3.36 -22.47
C PRO A 122 6.96 -1.91 -22.90
N LYS A 123 6.34 -1.52 -24.02
CA LYS A 123 6.37 -0.14 -24.52
C LYS A 123 5.55 0.80 -23.63
N ASP A 124 4.44 0.34 -23.06
CA ASP A 124 3.63 1.15 -22.16
C ASP A 124 4.41 1.53 -20.89
N LEU A 125 5.28 0.63 -20.43
CA LEU A 125 6.17 0.86 -19.29
C LEU A 125 7.23 1.95 -19.54
N GLU A 126 7.50 2.31 -20.79
CA GLU A 126 8.45 3.37 -21.16
C GLU A 126 7.81 4.76 -21.17
N ARG A 127 6.46 4.85 -21.10
CA ARG A 127 5.73 6.13 -21.05
C ARG A 127 6.22 6.97 -19.87
N LYS A 128 6.51 8.24 -20.12
CA LYS A 128 6.93 9.20 -19.10
C LYS A 128 5.74 9.75 -18.33
N ILE A 129 5.92 9.87 -17.02
CA ILE A 129 4.95 10.46 -16.10
C ILE A 129 5.66 11.39 -15.11
N GLU A 130 5.00 12.48 -14.74
CA GLU A 130 5.46 13.39 -13.70
C GLU A 130 5.10 12.84 -12.34
N THR A 131 6.09 12.76 -11.45
CA THR A 131 5.91 12.30 -10.06
C THR A 131 6.47 13.33 -9.09
N PRO A 132 6.18 13.24 -7.78
CA PRO A 132 6.75 14.17 -6.79
C PRO A 132 8.28 14.18 -6.72
N ILE A 133 8.95 13.15 -7.24
CA ILE A 133 10.42 13.04 -7.28
C ILE A 133 11.01 13.29 -8.68
N GLY A 134 10.20 13.82 -9.60
CA GLY A 134 10.57 14.12 -10.98
C GLY A 134 9.96 13.16 -12.01
N GLU A 135 10.36 13.33 -13.27
CA GLU A 135 9.88 12.50 -14.37
C GLU A 135 10.44 11.07 -14.28
N LEU A 136 9.55 10.08 -14.32
CA LEU A 136 9.88 8.66 -14.34
C LEU A 136 9.22 7.96 -15.54
N ALA A 137 9.81 6.87 -16.02
CA ALA A 137 9.07 5.92 -16.85
C ALA A 137 8.01 5.19 -16.00
N LEU A 138 6.90 4.80 -16.60
CA LEU A 138 5.80 4.14 -15.90
C LEU A 138 6.27 2.87 -15.15
N GLY A 139 7.16 2.08 -15.75
CA GLY A 139 7.76 0.91 -15.07
C GLY A 139 8.62 1.28 -13.86
N GLN A 140 9.30 2.44 -13.88
CA GLN A 140 10.05 2.93 -12.73
C GLN A 140 9.10 3.40 -11.61
N MET A 141 7.97 4.02 -11.96
CA MET A 141 6.94 4.36 -10.97
C MET A 141 6.36 3.11 -10.31
N VAL A 142 6.05 2.06 -11.08
CA VAL A 142 5.57 0.78 -10.52
C VAL A 142 6.58 0.19 -9.55
N GLU A 143 7.87 0.23 -9.92
CA GLU A 143 8.93 -0.23 -9.03
C GLU A 143 9.00 0.62 -7.76
N THR A 144 9.10 1.94 -7.88
CA THR A 144 9.42 2.82 -6.76
C THR A 144 8.22 3.06 -5.83
N PHE A 145 7.04 3.38 -6.39
CA PHE A 145 5.88 3.80 -5.60
C PHE A 145 4.94 2.66 -5.22
N ILE A 146 5.11 1.47 -5.80
CA ILE A 146 4.30 0.29 -5.46
C ILE A 146 5.19 -0.79 -4.85
N ILE A 147 6.09 -1.38 -5.64
CA ILE A 147 6.82 -2.60 -5.23
C ILE A 147 7.80 -2.31 -4.09
N TRP A 148 8.72 -1.36 -4.27
CA TRP A 148 9.69 -0.96 -3.26
C TRP A 148 8.97 -0.41 -2.02
N HIS A 149 7.96 0.43 -2.22
CA HIS A 149 7.18 1.03 -1.14
C HIS A 149 6.52 -0.02 -0.24
N ILE A 150 5.85 -1.01 -0.83
CA ILE A 150 5.28 -2.15 -0.08
C ILE A 150 6.36 -2.90 0.69
N ASN A 151 7.49 -3.22 0.05
CA ASN A 151 8.58 -3.96 0.70
C ASN A 151 9.20 -3.17 1.86
N ALA A 152 9.34 -1.85 1.72
CA ALA A 152 9.85 -0.98 2.78
C ALA A 152 8.93 -1.04 4.02
N HIS A 153 7.62 -0.87 3.83
CA HIS A 153 6.66 -0.92 4.93
C HIS A 153 6.45 -2.33 5.50
N CYS A 154 6.67 -3.41 4.72
CA CYS A 154 6.73 -4.76 5.29
C CYS A 154 7.83 -4.89 6.34
N GLY A 155 8.98 -4.23 6.13
CA GLY A 155 10.08 -4.17 7.08
C GLY A 155 9.71 -3.41 8.35
N GLU A 156 9.05 -2.26 8.20
CA GLU A 156 8.57 -1.47 9.34
C GLU A 156 7.53 -2.22 10.16
N ILE A 157 6.52 -2.83 9.51
CA ILE A 157 5.49 -3.63 10.16
C ILE A 157 6.13 -4.81 10.90
N SER A 158 7.07 -5.53 10.26
CA SER A 158 7.80 -6.62 10.91
C SER A 158 8.55 -6.16 12.16
N ALA A 159 9.24 -5.02 12.09
CA ALA A 159 9.99 -4.49 13.22
C ALA A 159 9.04 -4.10 14.37
N LEU A 160 7.91 -3.45 14.07
CA LEU A 160 6.90 -3.06 15.06
C LEU A 160 6.20 -4.26 15.70
N LYS A 161 5.94 -5.34 14.94
CA LYS A 161 5.48 -6.62 15.51
C LYS A 161 6.52 -7.16 16.50
N GLY A 162 7.80 -7.12 16.13
CA GLY A 162 8.92 -7.51 16.99
C GLY A 162 8.98 -6.71 18.29
N CYS A 163 8.76 -5.39 18.24
CA CYS A 163 8.67 -4.54 19.44
C CYS A 163 7.54 -4.96 20.40
N GLN A 164 6.49 -5.59 19.88
CA GLN A 164 5.36 -6.11 20.63
C GLN A 164 5.54 -7.59 21.06
N GLY A 165 6.71 -8.18 20.78
CA GLY A 165 7.02 -9.58 21.11
C GLY A 165 6.43 -10.60 20.12
N ALA A 166 5.86 -10.15 19.00
CA ALA A 166 5.33 -11.02 17.95
C ALA A 166 6.37 -11.32 16.87
N LYS A 167 6.13 -12.37 16.08
CA LYS A 167 6.97 -12.71 14.93
C LYS A 167 6.75 -11.69 13.81
N GLY A 168 7.84 -11.12 13.28
CA GLY A 168 7.82 -10.24 12.10
C GLY A 168 7.66 -11.04 10.80
N TYR A 169 8.68 -11.01 9.94
CA TYR A 169 8.70 -11.78 8.69
C TYR A 169 8.51 -13.28 8.93
N PRO A 170 7.94 -14.01 7.94
CA PRO A 170 7.63 -15.43 8.10
C PRO A 170 8.86 -16.36 8.05
N PHE A 171 10.01 -15.88 7.56
CA PHE A 171 11.27 -16.63 7.38
C PHE A 171 12.35 -16.26 8.41
#